data_AF-A0AAN9VMZ1-F1
#
_entry.id   AF-A0AAN9VMZ1-F1
#
_cell.length_a   1.000
_cell.length_b   1.000
_cell.length_c   1.000
_cell.angle_alpha   90.00
_cell.angle_beta   90.00
_cell.angle_gamma   90.00
#
_symmetry.space_group_name_H-M   'P 1'
#
loop_
_entity.id
_entity.type
_entity.pdbx_description
1 polymer ?
#
loop_
_entity_poly.entity_id
_entity_poly.type
_entity_poly.pdbx_seq_one_letter_code
_entity_poly.pdbx_strand_id
1 'polypeptide(L)'
;MAPGWLPLLLLAAASPLLRPGPLALAATGGGSMLGDVNISAILDSFSVSYDKRVRPNYGGPPVEVGVTMYVLSISSLSEVKMDFTLDFYFRQFWTDPRLAYRKRPGVETLSVGSEFIKNIWVPDTFFVNEKQSYFHIATTSNEFIRIHHSGSITRSIRLTITASCPMNLQYFPMDRQLCHIEIESFGYTMRDIRYKWNEGPNSVGVSNEVSLPQFKVLGHRQRAMEISLTTGNYSRLACEIQFVRSMGYYLIQIYIPSGLIVIISWVSFWLNRNATPARVALGVTTVLTMTTLMSSTNAALPKISYVKSIDVYLGTCFVMVFASLLEYATVGYMAKRIQMRKNRFLALQKIAEQKKAALEPPPPPAGPPEGDHAPKQTVRFKVHDPKAHSKGGTLENTINARADEEAAAPQHVIHPPKDLNKMFGISSSDIDKYSRIIFPVCFVCFNLMYWIIYLHISDVVAEDLVLLEADK
;
A
#
# COMPACT_ATOMS: atom_id res chain seq x y z
N MET A 1 -34.02 -8.62 50.93
CA MET A 1 -33.32 -9.92 50.84
C MET A 1 -31.82 -9.64 50.78
N ALA A 2 -31.17 -9.80 51.91
CA ALA A 2 -29.72 -9.93 52.07
C ALA A 2 -29.53 -11.18 52.94
N PRO A 3 -28.31 -11.70 53.19
CA PRO A 3 -27.05 -11.60 52.43
C PRO A 3 -26.34 -12.97 52.36
N GLY A 4 -25.11 -13.00 51.82
CA GLY A 4 -24.20 -14.15 51.93
C GLY A 4 -22.74 -13.77 51.71
N TRP A 5 -22.21 -12.91 52.58
CA TRP A 5 -20.77 -12.69 52.77
C TRP A 5 -20.23 -13.73 53.76
N LEU A 6 -19.03 -14.28 53.53
CA LEU A 6 -18.09 -14.56 54.61
C LEU A 6 -16.65 -14.82 54.10
N PRO A 7 -15.66 -14.07 54.61
CA PRO A 7 -14.24 -14.35 54.48
C PRO A 7 -13.77 -15.26 55.63
N LEU A 8 -12.82 -16.16 55.37
CA LEU A 8 -12.22 -17.02 56.39
C LEU A 8 -10.90 -16.42 56.88
N LEU A 9 -10.89 -16.03 58.16
CA LEU A 9 -9.74 -15.60 58.94
C LEU A 9 -9.61 -16.52 60.16
N LEU A 10 -8.35 -16.81 60.50
CA LEU A 10 -7.79 -17.31 61.77
C LEU A 10 -7.95 -18.79 62.14
N LEU A 11 -6.79 -19.44 62.28
CA LEU A 11 -6.42 -20.13 63.53
C LEU A 11 -4.90 -20.11 63.70
N ALA A 12 -4.45 -19.26 64.62
CA ALA A 12 -3.13 -19.33 65.22
C ALA A 12 -3.15 -20.42 66.31
N ALA A 13 -2.17 -21.32 66.28
CA ALA A 13 -1.84 -22.20 67.40
C ALA A 13 -0.33 -22.09 67.66
N ALA A 14 -0.01 -21.54 68.83
CA ALA A 14 1.33 -21.46 69.39
C ALA A 14 1.64 -22.70 70.22
N SER A 15 2.89 -23.20 70.18
CA SER A 15 3.67 -23.89 71.24
C SER A 15 4.95 -24.52 70.62
N PRO A 16 6.01 -24.86 71.38
CA PRO A 16 6.97 -23.93 71.97
C PRO A 16 8.43 -24.19 71.52
N LEU A 17 9.27 -23.22 71.89
CA LEU A 17 10.73 -23.15 71.84
C LEU A 17 11.49 -24.48 72.08
N LEU A 18 12.39 -24.83 71.14
CA LEU A 18 13.55 -25.68 71.41
C LEU A 18 14.82 -24.82 71.31
N ARG A 19 15.52 -24.65 72.44
CA ARG A 19 16.89 -24.11 72.50
C ARG A 19 17.88 -25.15 71.97
N PRO A 20 18.97 -24.71 71.31
CA PRO A 20 20.28 -25.29 71.55
C PRO A 20 21.20 -24.26 72.24
N GLY A 21 21.99 -24.73 73.20
CA GLY A 21 22.95 -23.95 73.98
C GLY A 21 24.20 -23.51 73.17
N PRO A 22 25.11 -22.75 73.81
CA PRO A 22 26.21 -22.09 73.13
C PRO A 22 27.36 -23.07 72.84
N LEU A 23 27.75 -23.17 71.57
CA LEU A 23 29.05 -23.71 71.18
C LEU A 23 30.01 -22.55 70.98
N ALA A 24 30.84 -22.30 71.99
CA ALA A 24 32.09 -21.58 71.84
C ALA A 24 33.17 -22.59 71.44
N LEU A 25 33.82 -22.41 70.28
CA LEU A 25 35.26 -22.22 70.17
C LEU A 25 35.72 -22.09 68.71
N ALA A 26 36.86 -21.41 68.59
CA ALA A 26 37.82 -21.43 67.48
C ALA A 26 37.52 -20.53 66.28
N ALA A 27 37.84 -19.24 66.47
CA ALA A 27 38.41 -18.44 65.40
C ALA A 27 39.73 -19.08 64.94
N THR A 28 39.68 -19.88 63.88
CA THR A 28 40.86 -20.18 63.07
C THR A 28 40.90 -19.18 61.93
N GLY A 29 41.87 -18.28 62.00
CA GLY A 29 42.20 -17.37 60.91
C GLY A 29 42.50 -18.15 59.63
N GLY A 30 41.57 -18.10 58.69
CA GLY A 30 41.85 -18.25 57.27
C GLY A 30 42.11 -16.86 56.71
N GLY A 31 43.37 -16.47 56.64
CA GLY A 31 43.79 -15.19 56.08
C GLY A 31 43.20 -14.96 54.70
N SER A 32 42.71 -13.75 54.50
CA SER A 32 42.34 -13.17 53.21
C SER A 32 43.38 -13.51 52.13
N MET A 33 42.99 -14.33 51.15
CA MET A 33 43.70 -14.53 49.88
C MET A 33 43.08 -13.65 48.78
N LEU A 34 42.60 -12.46 49.15
CA LEU A 34 42.27 -11.38 48.23
C LEU A 34 42.87 -10.11 48.86
N GLY A 35 44.14 -9.84 48.56
CA GLY A 35 44.79 -8.60 48.99
C GLY A 35 43.91 -7.42 48.57
N ASP A 36 43.58 -6.55 49.52
CA ASP A 36 42.68 -5.40 49.35
C ASP A 36 43.09 -4.58 48.11
N VAL A 37 42.44 -4.83 46.99
CA VAL A 37 42.68 -4.04 45.78
C VAL A 37 41.95 -2.72 45.98
N ASN A 38 42.70 -1.67 46.32
CA ASN A 38 42.17 -0.32 46.40
C ASN A 38 41.82 0.19 44.99
N ILE A 39 40.58 -0.09 44.55
CA ILE A 39 40.04 0.30 43.23
C ILE A 39 39.95 1.82 43.13
N SER A 40 39.59 2.51 44.22
CA SER A 40 39.52 3.97 44.27
C SER A 40 40.86 4.61 43.91
N ALA A 41 41.97 4.09 44.45
CA ALA A 41 43.31 4.57 44.10
C ALA A 41 43.64 4.41 42.59
N ILE A 42 43.09 3.39 41.92
CA ILE A 42 43.25 3.23 40.47
C ILE A 42 42.46 4.32 39.72
N LEU A 43 41.21 4.55 40.12
CA LEU A 43 40.37 5.58 39.49
C LEU A 43 40.91 7.00 39.71
N ASP A 44 41.41 7.29 40.91
CA ASP A 44 42.02 8.58 41.24
C ASP A 44 43.29 8.80 40.42
N SER A 45 44.07 7.73 40.17
CA SER A 45 45.28 7.80 39.34
C SER A 45 45.01 8.24 37.90
N PHE A 46 43.82 7.93 37.36
CA PHE A 46 43.42 8.38 36.03
C PHE A 46 43.19 9.89 35.97
N SER A 47 42.84 10.55 37.08
CA SER A 47 42.43 11.96 37.06
C SER A 47 43.60 12.95 37.14
N VAL A 48 44.78 12.52 37.58
CA VAL A 48 45.92 13.43 37.89
C VAL A 48 46.53 14.10 36.66
N SER A 49 46.53 13.42 35.50
CA SER A 49 47.21 13.90 34.28
C SER A 49 46.37 13.80 33.01
N TYR A 50 45.08 13.51 33.16
CA TYR A 50 44.19 13.26 32.03
C TYR A 50 43.45 14.52 31.59
N ASP A 51 43.75 15.01 30.39
CA ASP A 51 42.95 16.04 29.74
C ASP A 51 41.95 15.40 28.77
N LYS A 52 40.67 15.49 29.11
CA LYS A 52 39.56 14.95 28.31
C LYS A 52 39.29 15.70 27.02
N ARG A 53 39.82 16.92 26.86
CA ARG A 53 39.61 17.73 25.65
C ARG A 53 40.42 17.23 24.47
N VAL A 54 41.45 16.41 24.72
CA VAL A 54 42.33 15.88 23.68
C VAL A 54 42.10 14.38 23.48
N ARG A 55 41.98 13.99 22.20
CA ARG A 55 41.84 12.59 21.82
C ARG A 55 43.08 11.76 22.21
N PRO A 56 42.92 10.44 22.41
CA PRO A 56 44.05 9.54 22.54
C PRO A 56 45.02 9.67 21.36
N ASN A 57 46.32 9.54 21.65
CA ASN A 57 47.39 9.61 20.65
C ASN A 57 47.35 10.90 19.79
N TYR A 58 47.05 12.05 20.40
CA TYR A 58 47.03 13.35 19.70
C TYR A 58 48.36 13.61 18.99
N GLY A 59 48.32 13.95 17.70
CA GLY A 59 49.51 14.09 16.84
C GLY A 59 50.07 12.76 16.30
N GLY A 60 49.53 11.62 16.74
CA GLY A 60 49.84 10.28 16.23
C GLY A 60 48.73 9.72 15.33
N PRO A 61 48.65 8.38 15.19
CA PRO A 61 47.66 7.74 14.32
C PRO A 61 46.21 8.05 14.75
N PRO A 62 45.24 7.92 13.83
CA PRO A 62 43.83 8.09 14.15
C PRO A 62 43.38 7.07 15.20
N VAL A 63 42.43 7.47 16.03
CA VAL A 63 41.76 6.57 16.96
C VAL A 63 40.78 5.70 16.19
N GLU A 64 40.98 4.40 16.20
CA GLU A 64 40.00 3.45 15.67
C GLU A 64 38.87 3.26 16.68
N VAL A 65 37.65 3.58 16.27
CA VAL A 65 36.43 3.41 17.07
C VAL A 65 35.61 2.28 16.46
N GLY A 66 35.65 1.12 17.11
CA GLY A 66 34.78 -0.01 16.81
C GLY A 66 33.34 0.28 17.25
N VAL A 67 32.37 -0.07 16.42
CA VAL A 67 30.94 0.11 16.72
C VAL A 67 30.22 -1.23 16.64
N THR A 68 29.31 -1.47 17.59
CA THR A 68 28.26 -2.49 17.48
C THR A 68 26.91 -1.90 17.82
N MET A 69 25.84 -2.38 17.18
CA MET A 69 24.46 -1.98 17.45
C MET A 69 23.61 -3.21 17.73
N TYR A 70 22.68 -3.12 18.67
CA TYR A 70 21.70 -4.16 18.91
C TYR A 70 20.31 -3.56 19.00
N VAL A 71 19.50 -3.76 17.96
CA VAL A 71 18.13 -3.22 17.86
C VAL A 71 17.22 -4.00 18.80
N LEU A 72 16.67 -3.31 19.79
CA LEU A 72 15.75 -3.87 20.78
C LEU A 72 14.32 -3.87 20.26
N SER A 73 13.89 -2.72 19.74
CA SER A 73 12.55 -2.55 19.18
C SER A 73 12.54 -1.50 18.08
N ILE A 74 11.50 -1.54 17.25
CA ILE A 74 11.23 -0.52 16.23
C ILE A 74 9.85 0.03 16.56
N SER A 75 9.81 1.26 17.08
CA SER A 75 8.59 1.82 17.67
C SER A 75 7.60 2.30 16.62
N SER A 76 8.09 2.88 15.53
CA SER A 76 7.24 3.40 14.45
C SER A 76 7.99 3.49 13.12
N LEU A 77 7.24 3.29 12.04
CA LEU A 77 7.64 3.60 10.67
C LEU A 77 6.53 4.49 10.09
N SER A 78 6.86 5.73 9.71
CA SER A 78 5.89 6.71 9.24
C SER A 78 6.16 7.09 7.78
N GLU A 79 5.24 6.72 6.90
CA GLU A 79 5.26 7.11 5.49
C GLU A 79 4.91 8.58 5.33
N VAL A 80 4.05 9.11 6.21
CA VAL A 80 3.65 10.52 6.18
C VAL A 80 4.83 11.43 6.51
N LYS A 81 5.64 11.06 7.51
CA LYS A 81 6.80 11.85 7.95
C LYS A 81 8.12 11.43 7.29
N MET A 82 8.12 10.35 6.49
CA MET A 82 9.31 9.74 5.89
C MET A 82 10.40 9.49 6.94
N ASP A 83 10.04 8.85 8.04
CA ASP A 83 10.93 8.54 9.15
C ASP A 83 10.60 7.21 9.84
N PHE A 84 11.56 6.73 10.62
CA PHE A 84 11.43 5.52 11.41
C PHE A 84 12.15 5.67 12.75
N THR A 85 11.65 4.99 13.78
CA THR A 85 12.14 5.11 15.15
C THR A 85 12.67 3.78 15.66
N LEU A 86 13.93 3.77 16.07
CA LEU A 86 14.64 2.62 16.62
C LEU A 86 14.92 2.81 18.10
N ASP A 87 14.81 1.75 18.90
CA ASP A 87 15.38 1.65 20.25
C ASP A 87 16.47 0.57 20.22
N PHE A 88 17.69 0.92 20.59
CA PHE A 88 18.84 0.03 20.44
C PHE A 88 19.93 0.29 21.48
N TYR A 89 20.74 -0.73 21.73
CA TYR A 89 22.03 -0.56 22.39
C TYR A 89 23.07 -0.15 21.36
N PHE A 90 23.71 0.98 21.60
CA PHE A 90 24.85 1.49 20.85
C PHE A 90 26.12 1.26 21.66
N ARG A 91 27.08 0.51 21.12
CA ARG A 91 28.35 0.24 21.81
C ARG A 91 29.53 0.69 20.98
N GLN A 92 30.49 1.27 21.68
CA GLN A 92 31.71 1.84 21.13
C GLN A 92 32.91 1.24 21.82
N PHE A 93 33.94 0.96 21.04
CA PHE A 93 35.17 0.32 21.46
C PHE A 93 36.34 1.16 20.96
N TRP A 94 37.17 1.66 21.87
CA TRP A 94 38.41 2.37 21.50
C TRP A 94 39.49 2.09 22.54
N THR A 95 40.73 2.45 22.23
CA THR A 95 41.85 2.30 23.17
C THR A 95 42.40 3.66 23.55
N ASP A 96 42.52 3.92 24.85
CA ASP A 96 43.19 5.09 25.41
C ASP A 96 44.34 4.64 26.33
N PRO A 97 45.61 4.73 25.87
CA PRO A 97 46.76 4.32 26.67
C PRO A 97 46.88 5.06 28.01
N ARG A 98 46.30 6.25 28.15
CA ARG A 98 46.35 7.06 29.38
C ARG A 98 45.50 6.46 30.51
N LEU A 99 44.58 5.56 30.16
CA LEU A 99 43.69 4.86 31.11
C LEU A 99 44.13 3.40 31.35
N ALA A 100 45.32 3.02 30.85
CA ALA A 100 45.91 1.72 31.15
C ALA A 100 46.39 1.65 32.60
N TYR A 101 46.28 0.48 33.22
CA TYR A 101 46.71 0.24 34.60
C TYR A 101 47.34 -1.14 34.76
N ARG A 102 48.14 -1.30 35.83
CA ARG A 102 48.81 -2.57 36.10
C ARG A 102 47.77 -3.65 36.45
N LYS A 103 47.74 -4.72 35.66
CA LYS A 103 46.88 -5.90 35.89
C LYS A 103 47.10 -6.45 37.31
N ARG A 104 46.01 -6.73 38.02
CA ARG A 104 46.03 -7.38 39.34
C ARG A 104 45.18 -8.66 39.30
N PRO A 105 45.49 -9.67 40.14
CA PRO A 105 44.67 -10.88 40.24
C PRO A 105 43.20 -10.52 40.53
N GLY A 106 42.27 -11.01 39.71
CA GLY A 106 40.84 -10.76 39.86
C GLY A 106 40.33 -9.41 39.34
N VAL A 107 41.20 -8.50 38.86
CA VAL A 107 40.81 -7.19 38.33
C VAL A 107 41.43 -6.99 36.94
N GLU A 108 40.74 -7.48 35.93
CA GLU A 108 41.12 -7.30 34.51
C GLU A 108 40.39 -6.13 33.84
N THR A 109 39.15 -5.88 34.27
CA THR A 109 38.29 -4.83 33.73
C THR A 109 37.59 -4.12 34.88
N LEU A 110 37.63 -2.79 34.88
CA LEU A 110 36.88 -1.95 35.79
C LEU A 110 35.54 -1.58 35.14
N SER A 111 34.42 -2.00 35.74
CA SER A 111 33.09 -1.49 35.37
C SER A 111 32.77 -0.32 36.28
N VAL A 112 32.70 0.88 35.73
CA VAL A 112 32.49 2.12 36.51
C VAL A 112 31.15 2.75 36.16
N GLY A 113 30.61 3.54 37.10
CA GLY A 113 29.36 4.27 36.91
C GLY A 113 29.44 5.27 35.76
N SER A 114 28.29 5.62 35.18
CA SER A 114 28.16 6.57 34.07
C SER A 114 28.73 7.96 34.38
N GLU A 115 28.79 8.34 35.66
CA GLU A 115 29.38 9.59 36.14
C GLU A 115 30.84 9.76 35.71
N PHE A 116 31.60 8.66 35.66
CA PHE A 116 33.02 8.68 35.28
C PHE A 116 33.24 9.07 33.81
N ILE A 117 32.23 8.87 32.95
CA ILE A 117 32.30 9.22 31.52
C ILE A 117 32.60 10.71 31.33
N LYS A 118 32.13 11.58 32.24
CA LYS A 118 32.37 13.03 32.19
C LYS A 118 33.83 13.42 32.38
N ASN A 119 34.66 12.51 32.91
CA ASN A 119 36.07 12.76 33.24
C ASN A 119 37.03 12.29 32.14
N ILE A 120 36.54 11.53 31.16
CA ILE A 120 37.35 10.98 30.08
C ILE A 120 36.98 11.56 28.72
N TRP A 121 37.86 11.39 27.73
CA TRP A 121 37.54 11.67 26.34
C TRP A 121 36.60 10.60 25.79
N VAL A 122 35.60 11.02 25.02
CA VAL A 122 34.63 10.15 24.35
C VAL A 122 34.52 10.63 22.90
N PRO A 123 34.45 9.72 21.91
CA PRO A 123 34.23 10.13 20.52
C PRO A 123 32.92 10.90 20.35
N ASP A 124 32.94 11.93 19.51
CA ASP A 124 31.83 12.84 19.20
C ASP A 124 30.86 12.26 18.16
N THR A 125 30.47 11.01 18.39
CA THR A 125 29.63 10.26 17.46
C THR A 125 28.23 10.85 17.40
N PHE A 126 27.76 11.13 16.18
CA PHE A 126 26.40 11.57 15.93
C PHE A 126 25.78 10.73 14.81
N PHE A 127 24.46 10.83 14.71
CA PHE A 127 23.68 10.13 13.68
C PHE A 127 23.31 11.13 12.59
N VAL A 128 23.78 10.91 11.36
CA VAL A 128 23.75 11.93 10.30
C VAL A 128 22.33 12.28 9.87
N ASN A 129 21.49 11.27 9.76
CA ASN A 129 20.10 11.39 9.31
C ASN A 129 19.11 11.39 10.49
N GLU A 130 19.55 11.72 11.70
CA GLU A 130 18.69 11.86 12.87
C GLU A 130 17.80 13.11 12.78
N LYS A 131 16.53 12.95 13.16
CA LYS A 131 15.56 14.04 13.34
C LYS A 131 15.34 14.33 14.82
N GLN A 132 15.31 13.27 15.64
CA GLN A 132 15.10 13.33 17.09
C GLN A 132 15.82 12.16 17.76
N SER A 133 16.39 12.39 18.94
CA SER A 133 17.13 11.41 19.73
C SER A 133 16.81 11.56 21.20
N TYR A 134 16.73 10.42 21.88
CA TYR A 134 16.38 10.34 23.29
C TYR A 134 17.36 9.43 24.03
N PHE A 135 17.88 9.95 25.12
CA PHE A 135 18.66 9.19 26.09
C PHE A 135 17.75 8.62 27.17
N HIS A 136 17.93 7.34 27.50
CA HIS A 136 17.14 6.70 28.55
C HIS A 136 17.79 6.95 29.92
N ILE A 137 17.10 7.68 30.80
CA ILE A 137 17.65 8.14 32.10
C ILE A 137 16.92 7.60 33.33
N ALA A 138 15.86 6.80 33.15
CA ALA A 138 15.05 6.28 34.24
C ALA A 138 15.40 4.79 34.51
N THR A 139 15.65 4.37 35.75
CA THR A 139 15.77 5.16 37.01
C THR A 139 17.11 5.88 37.16
N THR A 140 18.10 5.53 36.33
CA THR A 140 19.42 6.18 36.20
C THR A 140 19.83 6.18 34.72
N SER A 141 20.91 6.88 34.35
CA SER A 141 21.40 6.90 32.95
C SER A 141 21.71 5.47 32.47
N ASN A 142 21.05 5.03 31.41
CA ASN A 142 21.23 3.71 30.79
C ASN A 142 22.48 3.70 29.89
N GLU A 143 23.61 3.98 30.52
CA GLU A 143 24.93 3.90 29.92
C GLU A 143 25.91 3.31 30.92
N PHE A 144 26.87 2.54 30.42
CA PHE A 144 27.97 2.05 31.24
C PHE A 144 29.27 2.15 30.48
N ILE A 145 30.36 2.14 31.24
CA ILE A 145 31.71 2.09 30.68
C ILE A 145 32.55 1.05 31.40
N ARG A 146 33.33 0.32 30.60
CA ARG A 146 34.29 -0.69 31.07
C ARG A 146 35.68 -0.33 30.58
N ILE A 147 36.64 -0.36 31.49
CA ILE A 147 38.05 -0.04 31.22
C ILE A 147 38.88 -1.29 31.49
N HIS A 148 39.40 -1.89 30.44
CA HIS A 148 40.32 -3.01 30.51
C HIS A 148 41.71 -2.54 30.95
N HIS A 149 42.49 -3.39 31.61
CA HIS A 149 43.83 -3.04 32.10
C HIS A 149 44.79 -2.54 31.01
N SER A 150 44.57 -2.92 29.74
CA SER A 150 45.35 -2.46 28.59
C SER A 150 45.01 -1.02 28.12
N GLY A 151 44.00 -0.38 28.73
CA GLY A 151 43.46 0.90 28.25
C GLY A 151 42.39 0.74 27.16
N SER A 152 41.95 -0.48 26.84
CA SER A 152 40.79 -0.70 25.97
C SER A 152 39.51 -0.33 26.71
N ILE A 153 38.63 0.42 26.05
CA ILE A 153 37.42 0.98 26.63
C ILE A 153 36.22 0.47 25.85
N THR A 154 35.21 0.00 26.58
CA THR A 154 33.88 -0.29 26.05
C THR A 154 32.89 0.67 26.66
N ARG A 155 32.24 1.48 25.83
CA ARG A 155 31.09 2.28 26.22
C ARG A 155 29.84 1.69 25.60
N SER A 156 28.78 1.54 26.38
CA SER A 156 27.49 1.07 25.90
C SER A 156 26.41 2.02 26.38
N ILE A 157 25.51 2.42 25.49
CA ILE A 157 24.40 3.32 25.79
C ILE A 157 23.12 2.84 25.11
N ARG A 158 21.98 2.98 25.77
CA ARG A 158 20.66 2.77 25.15
C ARG A 158 20.14 4.06 24.57
N LEU A 159 19.77 4.05 23.30
CA LEU A 159 19.26 5.23 22.58
C LEU A 159 17.94 4.89 21.89
N THR A 160 17.03 5.87 21.89
CA THR A 160 15.90 5.88 20.96
C THR A 160 16.10 6.99 19.94
N ILE A 161 16.11 6.64 18.66
CA ILE A 161 16.39 7.59 17.57
C ILE A 161 15.31 7.49 16.51
N THR A 162 14.78 8.65 16.13
CA THR A 162 13.98 8.82 14.93
C THR A 162 14.87 9.35 13.82
N ALA A 163 15.06 8.54 12.78
CA ALA A 163 15.90 8.86 11.63
C ALA A 163 15.05 9.03 10.36
N SER A 164 15.50 9.91 9.46
CA SER A 164 14.86 10.09 8.15
C SER A 164 15.05 8.84 7.29
N CYS A 165 13.95 8.39 6.69
CA CYS A 165 13.92 7.31 5.72
C CYS A 165 13.08 7.75 4.51
N PRO A 166 13.73 8.22 3.43
CA PRO A 166 13.02 8.55 2.19
C PRO A 166 12.49 7.28 1.53
N MET A 167 11.17 7.07 1.59
CA MET A 167 10.53 5.86 1.06
C MET A 167 10.10 6.02 -0.40
N ASN A 168 10.24 4.95 -1.18
CA ASN A 168 9.68 4.89 -2.53
C ASN A 168 8.33 4.15 -2.50
N LEU A 169 7.23 4.90 -2.66
CA LEU A 169 5.87 4.39 -2.55
C LEU A 169 5.26 4.00 -3.91
N GLN A 170 6.06 3.92 -4.99
CA GLN A 170 5.55 3.61 -6.33
C GLN A 170 4.77 2.28 -6.37
N TYR A 171 5.21 1.29 -5.60
CA TYR A 171 4.58 -0.03 -5.51
C TYR A 171 3.60 -0.17 -4.34
N PHE A 172 3.32 0.91 -3.60
CA PHE A 172 2.44 0.86 -2.44
C PHE A 172 1.06 0.25 -2.78
N PRO A 173 0.56 -0.74 -2.01
CA PRO A 173 1.07 -1.24 -0.72
C PRO A 173 1.97 -2.49 -0.83
N MET A 174 2.35 -2.91 -2.03
CA MET A 174 3.28 -4.02 -2.28
C MET A 174 4.74 -3.51 -2.26
N ASP A 175 5.06 -2.56 -1.38
CA ASP A 175 6.36 -1.92 -1.35
C ASP A 175 7.30 -2.57 -0.33
N ARG A 176 8.60 -2.53 -0.66
CA ARG A 176 9.71 -2.87 0.24
C ARG A 176 10.52 -1.60 0.47
N GLN A 177 10.75 -1.23 1.72
CA GLN A 177 11.47 0.00 2.08
C GLN A 177 12.81 -0.33 2.74
N LEU A 178 13.89 0.26 2.24
CA LEU A 178 15.23 0.13 2.82
C LEU A 178 15.55 1.42 3.58
N CYS A 179 15.42 1.39 4.90
CA CYS A 179 15.76 2.52 5.74
C CYS A 179 17.16 2.35 6.32
N HIS A 180 17.91 3.44 6.43
CA HIS A 180 19.27 3.43 6.97
C HIS A 180 19.39 4.34 8.19
N ILE A 181 20.32 4.01 9.08
CA ILE A 181 20.81 4.90 10.12
C ILE A 181 22.31 5.06 9.93
N GLU A 182 22.76 6.31 9.78
CA GLU A 182 24.14 6.66 9.47
C GLU A 182 24.85 7.19 10.71
N ILE A 183 26.11 6.77 10.90
CA ILE A 183 26.94 7.09 12.05
C ILE A 183 28.23 7.72 11.56
N GLU A 184 28.58 8.88 12.13
CA GLU A 184 29.76 9.64 11.75
C GLU A 184 30.34 10.41 12.96
N SER A 185 31.55 10.96 12.82
CA SER A 185 32.13 11.92 13.78
C SER A 185 31.76 13.32 13.33
N PHE A 186 31.34 14.17 14.27
CA PHE A 186 30.93 15.53 13.93
C PHE A 186 32.14 16.42 13.56
N GLY A 187 33.20 16.38 14.37
CA GLY A 187 34.34 17.29 14.28
C GLY A 187 35.65 16.65 13.85
N TYR A 188 35.81 15.32 13.96
CA TYR A 188 37.08 14.65 13.65
C TYR A 188 37.06 14.00 12.27
N THR A 189 38.01 14.41 11.44
CA THR A 189 38.25 13.78 10.13
C THR A 189 38.89 12.38 10.27
N MET A 190 38.99 11.66 9.16
CA MET A 190 39.68 10.37 9.02
C MET A 190 41.15 10.37 9.46
N ARG A 191 41.76 11.55 9.66
CA ARG A 191 43.11 11.72 10.22
C ARG A 191 43.14 11.55 11.73
N ASP A 192 42.01 11.76 12.40
CA ASP A 192 41.89 11.78 13.85
C ASP A 192 41.05 10.63 14.40
N ILE A 193 39.94 10.28 13.73
CA ILE A 193 39.05 9.17 14.11
C ILE A 193 38.70 8.35 12.88
N ARG A 194 38.69 7.04 13.02
CA ARG A 194 38.15 6.11 12.01
C ARG A 194 37.14 5.15 12.64
N TYR A 195 35.91 5.17 12.16
CA TYR A 195 34.90 4.20 12.56
C TYR A 195 35.02 2.90 11.78
N LYS A 196 34.77 1.78 12.47
CA LYS A 196 34.66 0.45 11.88
C LYS A 196 33.60 -0.38 12.60
N TRP A 197 33.00 -1.33 11.89
CA TRP A 197 32.17 -2.37 12.50
C TRP A 197 33.07 -3.31 13.31
N ASN A 198 32.87 -3.37 14.65
CA ASN A 198 33.81 -4.01 15.56
C ASN A 198 33.96 -5.53 15.32
N GLU A 199 32.86 -6.19 15.00
CA GLU A 199 32.75 -7.65 14.80
C GLU A 199 32.35 -7.99 13.36
N GLY A 200 32.67 -7.11 12.40
CA GLY A 200 32.29 -7.28 10.99
C GLY A 200 30.78 -7.49 10.83
N PRO A 201 30.32 -8.56 10.14
CA PRO A 201 28.89 -8.84 9.94
C PRO A 201 28.07 -9.01 11.23
N ASN A 202 28.69 -9.43 12.33
CA ASN A 202 28.02 -9.65 13.62
C ASN A 202 27.86 -8.35 14.44
N SER A 203 28.36 -7.22 13.93
CA SER A 203 28.34 -5.95 14.67
C SER A 203 26.95 -5.37 14.81
N VAL A 204 26.00 -5.77 13.97
CA VAL A 204 24.60 -5.37 14.13
C VAL A 204 23.77 -6.63 14.38
N GLY A 205 22.94 -6.58 15.41
CA GLY A 205 21.91 -7.58 15.66
C GLY A 205 20.54 -6.92 15.81
N VAL A 206 19.49 -7.69 15.51
CA VAL A 206 18.09 -7.30 15.71
C VAL A 206 17.43 -8.32 16.62
N SER A 207 16.72 -7.86 17.64
CA SER A 207 15.99 -8.74 18.55
C SER A 207 14.90 -9.53 17.83
N ASN A 208 14.76 -10.81 18.16
CA ASN A 208 13.71 -11.69 17.61
C ASN A 208 12.28 -11.25 18.01
N GLU A 209 12.17 -10.39 19.02
CA GLU A 209 10.90 -9.85 19.51
C GLU A 209 10.41 -8.63 18.71
N VAL A 210 11.21 -8.13 17.77
CA VAL A 210 10.83 -7.01 16.91
C VAL A 210 9.64 -7.41 16.04
N SER A 211 8.49 -6.78 16.29
CA SER A 211 7.29 -6.92 15.49
C SER A 211 6.66 -5.55 15.26
N LEU A 212 6.19 -5.30 14.04
CA LEU A 212 5.41 -4.12 13.72
C LEU A 212 4.03 -4.54 13.20
N PRO A 213 2.97 -3.78 13.49
CA PRO A 213 1.62 -4.13 13.02
C PRO A 213 1.49 -4.09 11.49
N GLN A 214 2.14 -3.13 10.85
CA GLN A 214 1.99 -2.86 9.41
C GLN A 214 3.14 -3.40 8.56
N PHE A 215 4.26 -3.75 9.18
CA PHE A 215 5.49 -4.12 8.50
C PHE A 215 6.13 -5.34 9.12
N LYS A 216 6.85 -6.10 8.31
CA LYS A 216 7.78 -7.14 8.74
C LYS A 216 9.20 -6.66 8.46
N VAL A 217 10.11 -6.95 9.38
CA VAL A 217 11.54 -6.74 9.15
C VAL A 217 12.05 -7.98 8.43
N LEU A 218 12.49 -7.83 7.18
CA LEU A 218 13.03 -8.92 6.38
C LEU A 218 14.46 -9.25 6.80
N GLY A 219 15.23 -8.21 7.12
CA GLY A 219 16.61 -8.33 7.51
C GLY A 219 17.33 -7.00 7.52
N HIS A 220 18.64 -7.09 7.62
CA HIS A 220 19.50 -5.94 7.80
C HIS A 220 20.87 -6.15 7.17
N ARG A 221 21.60 -5.06 6.92
CA ARG A 221 22.96 -5.08 6.40
C ARG A 221 23.76 -3.92 6.96
N GLN A 222 25.06 -4.12 7.12
CA GLN A 222 25.99 -3.10 7.57
C GLN A 222 26.87 -2.62 6.41
N ARG A 223 27.12 -1.32 6.34
CA ARG A 223 28.03 -0.71 5.36
C ARG A 223 29.04 0.20 6.05
N ALA A 224 30.23 0.27 5.49
CA ALA A 224 31.27 1.22 5.86
C ALA A 224 31.69 1.98 4.60
N MET A 225 31.72 3.30 4.67
CA MET A 225 31.99 4.18 3.54
C MET A 225 32.83 5.39 3.97
N GLU A 226 33.49 6.01 3.00
CA GLU A 226 34.20 7.27 3.19
C GLU A 226 33.43 8.39 2.49
N ILE A 227 33.17 9.48 3.21
CA ILE A 227 32.47 10.65 2.69
C ILE A 227 33.41 11.84 2.69
N SER A 228 33.55 12.48 1.53
CA SER A 228 34.32 13.72 1.37
C SER A 228 33.41 14.93 1.54
N LEU A 229 33.66 15.69 2.60
CA LEU A 229 33.00 16.96 2.90
C LEU A 229 33.97 18.13 2.70
N THR A 230 33.46 19.35 2.72
CA THR A 230 34.28 20.57 2.56
C THR A 230 35.33 20.73 3.67
N THR A 231 35.09 20.16 4.85
CA THR A 231 36.00 20.18 6.01
C THR A 231 37.00 19.02 6.04
N GLY A 232 36.86 18.03 5.15
CA GLY A 232 37.73 16.87 5.07
C GLY A 232 36.98 15.56 4.80
N ASN A 233 37.72 14.45 4.84
CA ASN A 233 37.14 13.12 4.67
C ASN A 233 36.75 12.53 6.03
N TYR A 234 35.60 11.86 6.08
CA TYR A 234 35.02 11.25 7.27
C TYR A 234 34.70 9.77 7.01
N SER A 235 34.94 8.90 8.01
CA SER A 235 34.44 7.52 7.99
C SER A 235 32.97 7.55 8.42
N ARG A 236 32.13 6.93 7.61
CA ARG A 236 30.71 6.75 7.89
C ARG A 236 30.35 5.29 7.94
N LEU A 237 29.60 4.89 8.95
CA LEU A 237 28.97 3.58 9.02
C LEU A 237 27.47 3.74 8.75
N ALA A 238 26.86 2.77 8.08
CA ALA A 238 25.41 2.73 7.92
C ALA A 238 24.87 1.35 8.28
N CYS A 239 23.79 1.33 9.07
CA CYS A 239 22.98 0.15 9.28
C CYS A 239 21.71 0.29 8.45
N GLU A 240 21.51 -0.60 7.50
CA GLU A 240 20.35 -0.65 6.60
C GLU A 240 19.39 -1.75 7.08
N ILE A 241 18.10 -1.43 7.22
CA ILE A 241 17.04 -2.34 7.63
C ILE A 241 15.98 -2.38 6.54
N GLN A 242 15.67 -3.59 6.06
CA GLN A 242 14.67 -3.81 5.02
C GLN A 242 13.32 -4.14 5.65
N PHE A 243 12.35 -3.26 5.39
CA PHE A 243 10.95 -3.43 5.78
C PHE A 243 10.12 -3.94 4.59
N VAL A 244 9.18 -4.82 4.87
CA VAL A 244 8.19 -5.34 3.91
C VAL A 244 6.80 -5.07 4.47
N ARG A 245 5.93 -4.43 3.68
CA ARG A 245 4.57 -4.11 4.13
C ARG A 245 3.68 -5.34 4.19
N SER A 246 2.85 -5.43 5.23
CA SER A 246 1.83 -6.47 5.37
C SER A 246 0.57 -6.12 4.55
N MET A 247 0.24 -6.98 3.57
CA MET A 247 -0.85 -6.73 2.61
C MET A 247 -2.27 -6.94 3.15
N GLY A 248 -2.45 -7.70 4.24
CA GLY A 248 -3.77 -8.16 4.70
C GLY A 248 -4.78 -7.04 4.96
N TYR A 249 -4.34 -5.94 5.57
CA TYR A 249 -5.19 -4.77 5.82
C TYR A 249 -5.73 -4.17 4.51
N TYR A 250 -4.86 -3.96 3.53
CA TYR A 250 -5.23 -3.34 2.24
C TYR A 250 -6.14 -4.24 1.41
N LEU A 251 -5.97 -5.56 1.49
CA LEU A 251 -6.86 -6.52 0.84
C LEU A 251 -8.30 -6.38 1.36
N ILE A 252 -8.47 -6.39 2.68
CA ILE A 252 -9.78 -6.36 3.33
C ILE A 252 -10.44 -4.98 3.23
N GLN A 253 -9.69 -3.91 3.41
CA GLN A 253 -10.23 -2.55 3.51
C GLN A 253 -10.35 -1.83 2.16
N ILE A 254 -9.55 -2.22 1.16
CA ILE A 254 -9.46 -1.48 -0.10
C ILE A 254 -9.75 -2.36 -1.32
N TYR A 255 -8.96 -3.43 -1.55
CA TYR A 255 -9.09 -4.22 -2.78
C TYR A 255 -10.41 -4.98 -2.87
N ILE A 256 -10.84 -5.66 -1.79
CA ILE A 256 -12.10 -6.40 -1.78
C ILE A 256 -13.31 -5.45 -1.92
N PRO A 257 -13.44 -4.37 -1.14
CA PRO A 257 -14.56 -3.44 -1.28
C PRO A 257 -14.63 -2.78 -2.66
N SER A 258 -13.50 -2.34 -3.23
CA SER A 258 -13.47 -1.76 -4.58
C SER A 258 -13.86 -2.77 -5.66
N GLY A 259 -13.42 -4.03 -5.54
CA GLY A 259 -13.87 -5.10 -6.44
C GLY A 259 -15.38 -5.35 -6.35
N LEU A 260 -15.95 -5.35 -5.14
CA LEU A 260 -17.39 -5.48 -4.94
C LEU A 260 -18.17 -4.29 -5.53
N ILE A 261 -17.64 -3.06 -5.45
CA ILE A 261 -18.25 -1.87 -6.08
C ILE A 261 -18.33 -2.03 -7.60
N VAL A 262 -17.25 -2.52 -8.24
CA VAL A 262 -17.23 -2.81 -9.68
C VAL A 262 -18.26 -3.89 -10.02
N ILE A 263 -18.38 -4.94 -9.20
CA ILE A 263 -19.39 -5.99 -9.39
C ILE A 263 -20.81 -5.41 -9.30
N ILE A 264 -21.07 -4.53 -8.32
CA ILE A 264 -22.38 -3.89 -8.15
C ILE A 264 -22.72 -2.99 -9.36
N SER A 265 -21.73 -2.31 -9.95
CA SER A 265 -21.99 -1.35 -11.04
C SER A 265 -22.55 -2.04 -12.29
N TRP A 266 -22.07 -3.24 -12.64
CA TRP A 266 -22.59 -4.01 -13.78
C TRP A 266 -23.81 -4.89 -13.46
N VAL A 267 -24.29 -4.95 -12.21
CA VAL A 267 -25.62 -5.51 -11.91
C VAL A 267 -26.71 -4.74 -12.66
N SER A 268 -26.47 -3.46 -12.94
CA SER A 268 -27.35 -2.60 -13.73
C SER A 268 -27.71 -3.17 -15.12
N PHE A 269 -26.85 -3.98 -15.74
CA PHE A 269 -27.10 -4.62 -17.04
C PHE A 269 -28.15 -5.73 -16.98
N TRP A 270 -28.42 -6.26 -15.79
CA TRP A 270 -29.43 -7.29 -15.52
C TRP A 270 -30.77 -6.69 -15.13
N LEU A 271 -30.80 -5.42 -14.72
CA LEU A 271 -32.03 -4.72 -14.42
C LEU A 271 -32.82 -4.42 -15.70
N ASN A 272 -34.14 -4.51 -15.56
CA ASN A 272 -35.05 -4.18 -16.63
C ASN A 272 -34.80 -2.75 -17.11
N ARG A 273 -34.64 -2.56 -18.42
CA ARG A 273 -34.41 -1.26 -19.06
C ARG A 273 -35.48 -0.22 -18.73
N ASN A 274 -36.70 -0.66 -18.41
CA ASN A 274 -37.80 0.22 -18.05
C ASN A 274 -37.68 0.78 -16.61
N ALA A 275 -36.83 0.17 -15.77
CA ALA A 275 -36.56 0.61 -14.40
C ALA A 275 -35.44 1.68 -14.35
N THR A 276 -35.63 2.76 -15.12
CA THR A 276 -34.72 3.91 -15.22
C THR A 276 -34.22 4.42 -13.86
N PRO A 277 -35.08 4.64 -12.83
CA PRO A 277 -34.63 5.19 -11.55
C PRO A 277 -33.64 4.28 -10.82
N ALA A 278 -33.83 2.97 -10.89
CA ALA A 278 -32.96 1.99 -10.24
C ALA A 278 -31.57 1.94 -10.87
N ARG A 279 -31.48 1.96 -12.22
CA ARG A 279 -30.19 1.95 -12.93
C ARG A 279 -29.39 3.24 -12.70
N VAL A 280 -30.05 4.40 -12.71
CA VAL A 280 -29.40 5.69 -12.41
C VAL A 280 -28.87 5.71 -10.98
N ALA A 281 -29.70 5.31 -10.00
CA ALA A 281 -29.31 5.29 -8.60
C ALA A 281 -28.08 4.40 -8.38
N LEU A 282 -28.08 3.16 -8.89
CA LEU A 282 -26.93 2.26 -8.78
C LEU A 282 -25.67 2.83 -9.44
N GLY A 283 -25.78 3.40 -10.65
CA GLY A 283 -24.64 3.98 -11.36
C GLY A 283 -24.04 5.20 -10.63
N VAL A 284 -24.88 6.12 -10.16
CA VAL A 284 -24.40 7.32 -9.43
C VAL A 284 -23.83 6.93 -8.08
N THR A 285 -24.49 6.04 -7.33
CA THR A 285 -24.00 5.59 -6.02
C THR A 285 -22.66 4.88 -6.15
N THR A 286 -22.48 3.98 -7.13
CA THR A 286 -21.20 3.28 -7.31
C THR A 286 -20.05 4.23 -7.69
N VAL A 287 -20.28 5.22 -8.57
CA VAL A 287 -19.27 6.25 -8.88
C VAL A 287 -18.91 7.07 -7.64
N LEU A 288 -19.90 7.50 -6.87
CA LEU A 288 -19.69 8.27 -5.64
C LEU A 288 -18.92 7.45 -4.61
N THR A 289 -19.32 6.20 -4.36
CA THR A 289 -18.64 5.31 -3.41
C THR A 289 -17.19 5.07 -3.82
N MET A 290 -16.93 4.85 -5.12
CA MET A 290 -15.57 4.65 -5.62
C MET A 290 -14.70 5.91 -5.46
N THR A 291 -15.26 7.09 -5.74
CA THR A 291 -14.58 8.38 -5.54
C THR A 291 -14.24 8.61 -4.07
N THR A 292 -15.18 8.31 -3.17
CA THR A 292 -14.97 8.41 -1.72
C THR A 292 -13.88 7.47 -1.23
N LEU A 293 -13.88 6.21 -1.68
CA LEU A 293 -12.84 5.23 -1.32
C LEU A 293 -11.45 5.67 -1.79
N MET A 294 -11.34 6.19 -3.02
CA MET A 294 -10.09 6.70 -3.58
C MET A 294 -9.58 7.94 -2.81
N SER A 295 -10.48 8.87 -2.47
CA SER A 295 -10.11 10.05 -1.67
C SER A 295 -9.67 9.67 -0.25
N SER A 296 -10.38 8.73 0.39
CA SER A 296 -10.04 8.24 1.74
C SER A 296 -8.66 7.57 1.76
N THR A 297 -8.38 6.73 0.76
CA THR A 297 -7.09 6.05 0.59
C THR A 297 -5.94 7.06 0.43
N ASN A 298 -6.12 8.07 -0.42
CA ASN A 298 -5.09 9.09 -0.64
C ASN A 298 -4.90 10.05 0.54
N ALA A 299 -5.93 10.27 1.37
CA ALA A 299 -5.81 11.09 2.57
C ALA A 299 -4.96 10.43 3.66
N ALA A 300 -4.88 9.10 3.68
CA ALA A 300 -4.07 8.33 4.63
C ALA A 300 -2.57 8.27 4.26
N LEU A 301 -2.17 8.82 3.11
CA LEU A 301 -0.81 8.74 2.57
C LEU A 301 -0.17 10.11 2.44
N PRO A 302 1.18 10.20 2.47
CA PRO A 302 1.87 11.43 2.10
C PRO A 302 1.48 11.87 0.69
N LYS A 303 1.43 13.19 0.48
CA LYS A 303 1.23 13.76 -0.85
C LYS A 303 2.49 13.54 -1.69
N ILE A 304 2.38 12.70 -2.71
CA ILE A 304 3.45 12.38 -3.66
C ILE A 304 2.96 12.65 -5.09
N SER A 305 3.88 12.99 -5.99
CA SER A 305 3.56 13.40 -7.36
C SER A 305 3.43 12.24 -8.36
N TYR A 306 4.05 11.09 -8.07
CA TYR A 306 4.05 9.93 -8.94
C TYR A 306 2.87 8.99 -8.66
N VAL A 307 2.53 8.17 -9.65
CA VAL A 307 1.43 7.20 -9.59
C VAL A 307 1.85 5.97 -8.77
N LYS A 308 1.00 5.56 -7.83
CA LYS A 308 1.16 4.34 -7.03
C LYS A 308 0.45 3.15 -7.66
N SER A 309 0.86 1.92 -7.37
CA SER A 309 0.16 0.71 -7.83
C SER A 309 -1.32 0.69 -7.39
N ILE A 310 -1.61 1.11 -6.15
CA ILE A 310 -2.98 1.26 -5.67
C ILE A 310 -3.81 2.29 -6.47
N ASP A 311 -3.18 3.37 -6.96
CA ASP A 311 -3.86 4.38 -7.78
C ASP A 311 -4.23 3.79 -9.15
N VAL A 312 -3.39 2.91 -9.71
CA VAL A 312 -3.70 2.19 -10.95
C VAL A 312 -4.88 1.26 -10.75
N TYR A 313 -4.93 0.52 -9.64
CA TYR A 313 -6.05 -0.37 -9.33
C TYR A 313 -7.35 0.41 -9.13
N LEU A 314 -7.36 1.39 -8.23
CA LEU A 314 -8.55 2.19 -7.94
C LEU A 314 -8.96 3.05 -9.14
N GLY A 315 -8.02 3.59 -9.91
CA GLY A 315 -8.30 4.33 -11.14
C GLY A 315 -8.96 3.45 -12.20
N THR A 316 -8.49 2.22 -12.39
CA THR A 316 -9.11 1.29 -13.36
C THR A 316 -10.51 0.88 -12.91
N CYS A 317 -10.69 0.56 -11.62
CA CYS A 317 -12.01 0.29 -11.05
C CYS A 317 -12.97 1.49 -11.23
N PHE A 318 -12.50 2.72 -11.02
CA PHE A 318 -13.27 3.94 -11.26
C PHE A 318 -13.69 4.08 -12.73
N VAL A 319 -12.78 3.86 -13.67
CA VAL A 319 -13.09 3.89 -15.11
C VAL A 319 -14.13 2.84 -15.48
N MET A 320 -14.05 1.62 -14.95
CA MET A 320 -15.06 0.58 -15.23
C MET A 320 -16.43 0.93 -14.66
N VAL A 321 -16.49 1.44 -13.43
CA VAL A 321 -17.75 1.90 -12.82
C VAL A 321 -18.35 3.04 -13.64
N PHE A 322 -17.54 4.02 -14.04
CA PHE A 322 -17.99 5.13 -14.89
C PHE A 322 -18.45 4.65 -16.28
N ALA A 323 -17.74 3.70 -16.88
CA ALA A 323 -18.13 3.09 -18.15
C ALA A 323 -19.49 2.37 -18.05
N SER A 324 -19.82 1.75 -16.91
CA SER A 324 -21.15 1.15 -16.70
C SER A 324 -22.27 2.20 -16.63
N LEU A 325 -21.99 3.39 -16.10
CA LEU A 325 -22.94 4.52 -16.11
C LEU A 325 -23.13 5.08 -17.53
N LEU A 326 -22.04 5.20 -18.30
CA LEU A 326 -22.10 5.62 -19.71
C LEU A 326 -22.85 4.63 -20.59
N GLU A 327 -22.68 3.34 -20.34
CA GLU A 327 -23.44 2.27 -20.99
C GLU A 327 -24.94 2.49 -20.78
N TYR A 328 -25.36 2.71 -19.54
CA TYR A 328 -26.76 2.96 -19.22
C TYR A 328 -27.29 4.21 -19.94
N ALA A 329 -26.52 5.31 -19.93
CA ALA A 329 -26.90 6.54 -20.63
C ALA A 329 -27.07 6.29 -22.14
N THR A 330 -26.20 5.48 -22.72
CA THR A 330 -26.24 5.09 -24.14
C THR A 330 -27.47 4.23 -24.45
N VAL A 331 -27.72 3.19 -23.65
CA VAL A 331 -28.91 2.33 -23.79
C VAL A 331 -30.19 3.14 -23.64
N GLY A 332 -30.26 4.05 -22.66
CA GLY A 332 -31.40 4.94 -22.42
C GLY A 332 -31.63 5.91 -23.59
N TYR A 333 -30.57 6.53 -24.11
CA TYR A 333 -30.65 7.41 -25.28
C TYR A 333 -31.13 6.66 -26.53
N MET A 334 -30.54 5.49 -26.83
CA MET A 334 -30.92 4.68 -27.97
C MET A 334 -32.36 4.18 -27.86
N ALA A 335 -32.78 3.71 -26.66
CA ALA A 335 -34.14 3.29 -26.39
C ALA A 335 -35.16 4.41 -26.65
N LYS A 336 -34.89 5.61 -26.13
CA LYS A 336 -35.76 6.79 -26.33
C LYS A 336 -35.82 7.19 -27.81
N ARG A 337 -34.69 7.19 -28.51
CA ARG A 337 -34.64 7.51 -29.95
C ARG A 337 -35.38 6.49 -30.81
N ILE A 338 -35.25 5.20 -30.51
CA ILE A 338 -36.00 4.13 -31.19
C ILE A 338 -37.51 4.30 -30.93
N GLN A 339 -37.91 4.61 -29.69
CA GLN A 339 -39.31 4.85 -29.35
C GLN A 339 -39.88 6.07 -30.10
N MET A 340 -39.13 7.17 -30.20
CA MET A 340 -39.55 8.35 -30.97
C MET A 340 -39.70 8.04 -32.47
N ARG A 341 -38.80 7.23 -33.05
CA ARG A 341 -38.93 6.77 -34.45
C ARG A 341 -40.19 5.92 -34.65
N LYS A 342 -40.49 5.01 -33.72
CA LYS A 342 -41.76 4.23 -33.71
C LYS A 342 -42.98 5.12 -33.64
N ASN A 343 -43.02 6.07 -32.70
CA ASN A 343 -44.15 6.97 -32.53
C ASN A 343 -44.36 7.83 -33.80
N ARG A 344 -43.28 8.31 -34.43
CA ARG A 344 -43.35 9.06 -35.69
C ARG A 344 -43.86 8.21 -36.85
N PHE A 345 -43.40 6.96 -36.98
CA PHE A 345 -43.88 6.04 -38.00
C PHE A 345 -45.37 5.72 -37.82
N LEU A 346 -45.80 5.42 -36.59
CA LEU A 346 -47.21 5.17 -36.26
C LEU A 346 -48.08 6.41 -36.53
N ALA A 347 -47.59 7.62 -36.25
CA ALA A 347 -48.29 8.85 -36.58
C ALA A 347 -48.46 9.04 -38.10
N LEU A 348 -47.42 8.76 -38.89
CA LEU A 348 -47.49 8.80 -40.35
C LEU A 348 -48.47 7.75 -40.90
N GLN A 349 -48.50 6.55 -40.32
CA GLN A 349 -49.44 5.49 -40.71
C GLN A 349 -50.89 5.89 -40.42
N LYS A 350 -51.18 6.48 -39.25
CA LYS A 350 -52.52 6.99 -38.92
C LYS A 350 -52.98 8.09 -39.88
N ILE A 351 -52.09 9.00 -40.27
CA ILE A 351 -52.40 10.05 -41.25
C ILE A 351 -52.70 9.43 -42.63
N ALA A 352 -51.95 8.40 -43.03
CA ALA A 352 -52.18 7.68 -44.29
C ALA A 352 -53.52 6.92 -44.29
N GLU A 353 -53.87 6.25 -43.18
CA GLU A 353 -55.16 5.55 -43.02
C GLU A 353 -56.34 6.53 -43.03
N GLN A 354 -56.24 7.67 -42.34
CA GLN A 354 -57.27 8.72 -42.37
C GLN A 354 -57.49 9.28 -43.77
N LYS A 355 -56.41 9.53 -44.54
CA LYS A 355 -56.53 9.93 -45.94
C LYS A 355 -57.20 8.87 -46.80
N LYS A 356 -56.94 7.59 -46.54
CA LYS A 356 -57.57 6.48 -47.28
C LYS A 356 -59.06 6.37 -46.96
N ALA A 357 -59.46 6.50 -45.69
CA ALA A 357 -60.86 6.48 -45.28
C ALA A 357 -61.65 7.70 -45.77
N ALA A 358 -61.01 8.87 -45.89
CA ALA A 358 -61.63 10.06 -46.48
C ALA A 358 -61.84 9.96 -48.01
N LEU A 359 -61.14 9.05 -48.69
CA LEU A 359 -61.30 8.77 -50.12
C LEU A 359 -62.29 7.64 -50.42
N GLU A 360 -62.84 6.96 -49.39
CA GLU A 360 -63.79 5.86 -49.56
C GLU A 360 -65.23 6.44 -49.59
N PRO A 361 -66.02 6.24 -50.67
CA PRO A 361 -67.37 6.82 -50.79
C PRO A 361 -68.34 6.18 -49.77
N PRO A 362 -69.38 6.91 -49.31
CA PRO A 362 -70.32 6.39 -48.30
C PRO A 362 -71.10 5.17 -48.82
N PRO A 363 -71.46 4.20 -47.95
CA PRO A 363 -72.23 3.04 -48.37
C PRO A 363 -73.61 3.49 -48.89
N PRO A 364 -74.11 2.90 -49.99
CA PRO A 364 -75.38 3.31 -50.58
C PRO A 364 -76.55 3.02 -49.62
N PRO A 365 -77.65 3.81 -49.66
CA PRO A 365 -78.77 3.63 -48.76
C PRO A 365 -79.49 2.30 -49.04
N ALA A 366 -79.94 1.64 -47.98
CA ALA A 366 -80.80 0.47 -48.07
C ALA A 366 -82.16 0.84 -48.72
N GLY A 367 -82.46 0.24 -49.87
CA GLY A 367 -83.76 0.29 -50.54
C GLY A 367 -84.45 -1.08 -50.55
N PRO A 368 -85.78 -1.14 -50.80
CA PRO A 368 -86.69 -2.21 -50.34
C PRO A 368 -86.67 -3.50 -51.20
N PRO A 369 -87.37 -4.57 -50.78
CA PRO A 369 -87.15 -5.93 -51.26
C PRO A 369 -87.94 -6.22 -52.54
N GLU A 370 -87.34 -6.93 -53.50
CA GLU A 370 -88.00 -8.02 -54.27
C GLU A 370 -87.10 -8.60 -55.37
N GLY A 371 -87.23 -9.92 -55.58
CA GLY A 371 -87.31 -10.49 -56.93
C GLY A 371 -86.13 -11.32 -57.42
N ASP A 372 -86.32 -12.64 -57.44
CA ASP A 372 -85.44 -13.70 -57.97
C ASP A 372 -84.81 -13.44 -59.36
N HIS A 373 -83.53 -13.81 -59.51
CA HIS A 373 -83.10 -15.00 -60.29
C HIS A 373 -81.57 -15.07 -60.46
N ALA A 374 -81.01 -16.21 -60.07
CA ALA A 374 -79.63 -16.65 -60.32
C ALA A 374 -79.51 -17.35 -61.71
N PRO A 375 -78.36 -17.96 -62.12
CA PRO A 375 -76.94 -17.73 -61.82
C PRO A 375 -76.06 -17.70 -63.11
N LYS A 376 -74.75 -17.39 -62.99
CA LYS A 376 -73.60 -18.00 -63.75
C LYS A 376 -72.30 -17.25 -63.35
N GLN A 377 -71.20 -17.81 -62.81
CA GLN A 377 -70.34 -19.00 -63.03
C GLN A 377 -68.96 -18.61 -63.62
N THR A 378 -67.92 -18.64 -62.75
CA THR A 378 -66.48 -18.99 -63.00
C THR A 378 -65.63 -18.08 -63.92
N VAL A 379 -64.28 -18.03 -63.92
CA VAL A 379 -63.19 -19.00 -63.70
C VAL A 379 -61.88 -18.26 -63.29
N ARG A 380 -61.02 -18.93 -62.53
CA ARG A 380 -59.64 -18.55 -62.14
C ARG A 380 -58.62 -18.97 -63.20
N PHE A 381 -57.64 -18.13 -63.55
CA PHE A 381 -56.41 -18.57 -64.21
C PHE A 381 -55.15 -18.00 -63.53
N LYS A 382 -54.14 -18.88 -63.42
CA LYS A 382 -52.83 -18.69 -62.79
C LYS A 382 -51.80 -19.05 -63.87
N VAL A 383 -50.85 -18.19 -64.22
CA VAL A 383 -49.72 -18.56 -65.08
C VAL A 383 -48.42 -17.93 -64.56
N HIS A 384 -47.37 -18.72 -64.70
CA HIS A 384 -46.03 -18.65 -64.12
C HIS A 384 -45.05 -17.97 -65.09
N ASP A 385 -44.01 -17.34 -64.54
CA ASP A 385 -42.76 -16.84 -65.16
C ASP A 385 -42.10 -17.85 -66.14
N PRO A 386 -41.24 -17.43 -67.11
CA PRO A 386 -39.82 -17.17 -66.77
C PRO A 386 -39.02 -16.15 -67.61
N LYS A 387 -37.89 -15.76 -67.00
CA LYS A 387 -36.76 -14.93 -67.46
C LYS A 387 -36.02 -15.46 -68.71
N ALA A 388 -35.43 -14.54 -69.50
CA ALA A 388 -34.08 -14.72 -70.08
C ALA A 388 -33.48 -13.41 -70.68
N HIS A 389 -32.25 -13.10 -70.23
CA HIS A 389 -31.09 -12.49 -70.91
C HIS A 389 -31.24 -11.58 -72.17
N SER A 390 -30.63 -10.39 -72.13
CA SER A 390 -29.34 -10.09 -72.81
C SER A 390 -28.91 -8.60 -72.73
N LYS A 391 -27.64 -8.43 -72.34
CA LYS A 391 -26.65 -7.35 -72.51
C LYS A 391 -26.90 -6.20 -73.51
N GLY A 392 -26.48 -4.99 -73.07
CA GLY A 392 -25.49 -4.19 -73.78
C GLY A 392 -25.89 -2.74 -74.15
N GLY A 393 -25.03 -1.77 -73.79
CA GLY A 393 -24.77 -0.59 -74.63
C GLY A 393 -25.27 0.78 -74.14
N THR A 394 -24.35 1.54 -73.54
CA THR A 394 -24.01 2.96 -73.82
C THR A 394 -25.08 4.05 -73.93
N LEU A 395 -24.94 5.03 -73.02
CA LEU A 395 -25.01 6.49 -73.18
C LEU A 395 -25.89 7.06 -74.30
N GLU A 396 -26.88 7.86 -73.91
CA GLU A 396 -26.92 9.29 -74.28
C GLU A 396 -27.95 10.07 -73.45
N ASN A 397 -27.49 11.20 -72.92
CA ASN A 397 -28.34 12.25 -72.35
C ASN A 397 -28.94 13.05 -73.49
N THR A 398 -30.26 13.22 -73.54
CA THR A 398 -30.83 14.43 -74.13
C THR A 398 -32.11 14.81 -73.40
N ILE A 399 -32.05 15.99 -72.79
CA ILE A 399 -33.16 16.75 -72.23
C ILE A 399 -34.01 17.21 -73.40
N ASN A 400 -35.31 16.94 -73.37
CA ASN A 400 -36.30 17.75 -74.07
C ASN A 400 -37.59 17.82 -73.26
N ALA A 401 -38.13 19.04 -73.24
CA ALA A 401 -39.11 19.53 -72.30
C ALA A 401 -40.56 19.17 -72.69
N ARG A 402 -41.34 18.83 -71.66
CA ARG A 402 -42.69 19.35 -71.33
C ARG A 402 -43.80 19.29 -72.39
N ALA A 403 -44.82 18.47 -72.12
CA ALA A 403 -46.24 18.81 -72.20
C ALA A 403 -47.06 17.75 -71.46
N ASP A 404 -48.12 18.19 -70.81
CA ASP A 404 -48.85 17.52 -69.74
C ASP A 404 -49.77 16.38 -70.24
N GLU A 405 -49.75 15.23 -69.55
CA GLU A 405 -50.86 14.27 -69.56
C GLU A 405 -51.03 13.70 -68.15
N GLU A 406 -52.21 13.96 -67.59
CA GLU A 406 -52.61 13.73 -66.20
C GLU A 406 -52.74 12.23 -65.91
N ALA A 407 -51.61 11.59 -65.58
CA ALA A 407 -51.57 10.20 -65.14
C ALA A 407 -51.75 10.11 -63.62
N ALA A 408 -52.78 9.35 -63.22
CA ALA A 408 -53.15 9.05 -61.84
C ALA A 408 -51.93 8.76 -60.92
N ALA A 409 -51.92 9.44 -59.76
CA ALA A 409 -50.86 9.30 -58.77
C ALA A 409 -50.69 7.84 -58.31
N PRO A 410 -49.45 7.31 -58.23
CA PRO A 410 -49.23 5.98 -57.70
C PRO A 410 -49.55 5.97 -56.20
N GLN A 411 -50.44 5.08 -55.76
CA GLN A 411 -50.67 4.77 -54.35
C GLN A 411 -49.38 4.18 -53.76
N HIS A 412 -48.52 5.05 -53.22
CA HIS A 412 -47.31 4.65 -52.51
C HIS A 412 -47.72 4.04 -51.17
N VAL A 413 -48.00 2.74 -51.15
CA VAL A 413 -48.10 1.96 -49.92
C VAL A 413 -46.74 2.07 -49.24
N ILE A 414 -46.71 2.73 -48.08
CA ILE A 414 -45.51 2.87 -47.26
C ILE A 414 -45.17 1.48 -46.73
N HIS A 415 -44.28 0.76 -47.42
CA HIS A 415 -43.69 -0.46 -46.86
C HIS A 415 -42.87 -0.08 -45.62
N PRO A 416 -43.02 -0.80 -44.49
CA PRO A 416 -42.25 -0.50 -43.29
C PRO A 416 -40.74 -0.69 -43.59
N PRO A 417 -39.85 0.21 -43.10
CA PRO A 417 -38.44 -0.09 -43.06
C PRO A 417 -38.24 -1.39 -42.26
N LYS A 418 -37.52 -2.36 -42.82
CA LYS A 418 -37.36 -3.72 -42.26
C LYS A 418 -36.78 -3.81 -40.84
N ASP A 419 -36.38 -2.71 -40.20
CA ASP A 419 -35.83 -2.75 -38.84
C ASP A 419 -36.01 -1.43 -38.07
N LEU A 420 -37.26 -1.07 -37.73
CA LEU A 420 -37.53 0.11 -36.88
C LEU A 420 -36.96 0.00 -35.45
N ASN A 421 -36.53 -1.20 -35.04
CA ASN A 421 -35.96 -1.52 -33.73
C ASN A 421 -34.44 -1.31 -33.65
N LYS A 422 -33.76 -1.03 -34.77
CA LYS A 422 -32.30 -0.92 -34.82
C LYS A 422 -31.88 0.50 -35.17
N MET A 423 -30.78 0.94 -34.59
CA MET A 423 -30.09 2.19 -34.95
C MET A 423 -28.64 1.83 -35.23
N PHE A 424 -28.14 2.16 -36.42
CA PHE A 424 -26.82 1.70 -36.91
C PHE A 424 -26.63 0.17 -36.90
N GLY A 425 -27.72 -0.60 -37.10
CA GLY A 425 -27.66 -2.07 -37.09
C GLY A 425 -27.66 -2.74 -35.71
N ILE A 426 -27.66 -1.96 -34.62
CA ILE A 426 -27.62 -2.46 -33.24
C ILE A 426 -28.96 -2.14 -32.54
N SER A 427 -29.52 -3.12 -31.82
CA SER A 427 -30.61 -2.87 -30.88
C SER A 427 -30.07 -2.46 -29.52
N SER A 428 -30.82 -1.61 -28.82
CA SER A 428 -30.58 -1.31 -27.40
C SER A 428 -30.48 -2.56 -26.50
N SER A 429 -31.11 -3.69 -26.87
CA SER A 429 -31.01 -4.94 -26.11
C SER A 429 -29.70 -5.69 -26.36
N ASP A 430 -29.05 -5.46 -27.51
CA ASP A 430 -27.80 -6.12 -27.85
C ASP A 430 -26.66 -5.54 -27.02
N ILE A 431 -26.70 -4.23 -26.73
CA ILE A 431 -25.71 -3.54 -25.89
C ILE A 431 -25.69 -4.15 -24.48
N ASP A 432 -26.82 -4.21 -23.78
CA ASP A 432 -26.91 -4.83 -22.45
C ASP A 432 -26.39 -6.30 -22.51
N LYS A 433 -26.62 -7.03 -23.61
CA LYS A 433 -26.20 -8.43 -23.79
C LYS A 433 -24.69 -8.58 -23.93
N TYR A 434 -24.04 -7.71 -24.69
CA TYR A 434 -22.57 -7.68 -24.80
C TYR A 434 -21.91 -7.19 -23.51
N SER A 435 -22.46 -6.13 -22.89
CA SER A 435 -21.96 -5.54 -21.64
C SER A 435 -21.88 -6.57 -20.51
N ARG A 436 -22.84 -7.50 -20.42
CA ARG A 436 -22.87 -8.60 -19.43
C ARG A 436 -21.67 -9.55 -19.50
N ILE A 437 -21.02 -9.67 -20.66
CA ILE A 437 -19.87 -10.55 -20.86
C ILE A 437 -18.57 -9.74 -20.83
N ILE A 438 -18.53 -8.63 -21.57
CA ILE A 438 -17.32 -7.83 -21.75
C ILE A 438 -16.81 -7.28 -20.42
N PHE A 439 -17.68 -6.67 -19.61
CA PHE A 439 -17.25 -6.03 -18.36
C PHE A 439 -16.62 -7.02 -17.36
N PRO A 440 -17.27 -8.16 -17.01
CA PRO A 440 -16.66 -9.15 -16.13
C PRO A 440 -15.36 -9.74 -16.69
N VAL A 441 -15.32 -10.06 -17.99
CA VAL A 441 -14.11 -10.63 -18.61
C VAL A 441 -12.95 -9.63 -18.55
N CYS A 442 -13.20 -8.37 -18.91
CA CYS A 442 -12.19 -7.31 -18.83
C CYS A 442 -11.68 -7.12 -17.39
N PHE A 443 -12.55 -7.15 -16.40
CA PHE A 443 -12.15 -7.01 -15.00
C PHE A 443 -11.32 -8.20 -14.50
N VAL A 444 -11.69 -9.43 -14.87
CA VAL A 444 -10.91 -10.63 -14.53
C VAL A 444 -9.53 -10.57 -15.18
N CYS A 445 -9.43 -10.26 -16.47
CA CYS A 445 -8.16 -10.09 -17.16
C CYS A 445 -7.30 -9.01 -16.50
N PHE A 446 -7.90 -7.86 -16.16
CA PHE A 446 -7.21 -6.79 -15.46
C PHE A 446 -6.67 -7.25 -14.10
N ASN A 447 -7.46 -7.94 -13.29
CA ASN A 447 -7.02 -8.43 -11.98
C ASN A 447 -5.84 -9.41 -12.11
N LEU A 448 -5.93 -10.37 -13.04
CA LEU A 448 -4.85 -11.31 -13.28
C LEU A 448 -3.56 -10.58 -13.66
N MET A 449 -3.63 -9.66 -14.62
CA MET A 449 -2.47 -8.86 -15.03
C MET A 449 -1.91 -8.02 -13.87
N TYR A 450 -2.79 -7.32 -13.15
CA TYR A 450 -2.41 -6.45 -12.03
C TYR A 450 -1.65 -7.22 -10.95
N TRP A 451 -2.21 -8.33 -10.46
CA TRP A 451 -1.60 -9.10 -9.39
C TRP A 451 -0.31 -9.78 -9.83
N ILE A 452 -0.27 -10.36 -11.03
CA ILE A 452 0.96 -10.99 -11.55
C ILE A 452 2.09 -9.97 -11.68
N ILE A 453 1.81 -8.81 -12.30
CA ILE A 453 2.84 -7.79 -12.54
C ILE A 453 3.35 -7.21 -11.23
N TYR A 454 2.46 -6.74 -10.35
CA TYR A 454 2.89 -6.04 -9.15
C TYR A 454 3.46 -6.96 -8.08
N LEU A 455 2.98 -8.20 -7.93
CA LEU A 455 3.60 -9.16 -7.01
C LEU A 455 4.98 -9.61 -7.50
N HIS A 456 5.20 -9.71 -8.82
CA HIS A 456 6.49 -10.08 -9.36
C HIS A 456 7.51 -8.93 -9.27
N ILE A 457 7.11 -7.71 -9.65
CA ILE A 457 8.01 -6.55 -9.64
C ILE A 457 8.36 -6.10 -8.21
N SER A 458 7.43 -6.27 -7.26
CA SER A 458 7.67 -5.89 -5.85
C SER A 458 8.63 -6.81 -5.10
N ASP A 459 9.01 -7.94 -5.68
CA ASP A 459 9.83 -8.94 -4.98
C ASP A 459 11.34 -8.63 -4.98
N VAL A 460 11.74 -7.46 -5.48
CA VAL A 460 13.15 -7.04 -5.49
C VAL A 460 13.64 -6.77 -4.06
N VAL A 461 14.56 -7.61 -3.59
CA VAL A 461 15.24 -7.48 -2.29
C VAL A 461 16.62 -6.86 -2.47
N ALA A 462 17.08 -6.08 -1.50
CA ALA A 462 18.45 -5.60 -1.51
C ALA A 462 19.45 -6.78 -1.46
N GLU A 463 20.48 -6.73 -2.30
CA GLU A 463 21.57 -7.72 -2.30
C GLU A 463 22.29 -7.74 -0.94
N ASP A 464 22.89 -8.87 -0.55
CA ASP A 464 23.69 -9.06 0.68
C ASP A 464 22.95 -8.79 2.01
N LEU A 465 21.62 -8.95 2.05
CA LEU A 465 20.87 -8.82 3.29
C LEU A 465 21.13 -10.01 4.21
N VAL A 466 21.47 -9.74 5.49
CA VAL A 466 21.36 -10.76 6.54
C VAL A 466 19.89 -10.90 6.86
N LEU A 467 19.28 -11.92 6.27
CA LEU A 467 17.88 -12.26 6.48
C LEU A 467 17.68 -12.65 7.94
N LEU A 468 16.64 -12.11 8.55
CA LEU A 468 16.11 -12.66 9.78
C LEU A 468 15.27 -13.85 9.33
N GLU A 469 15.93 -15.01 9.13
CA GLU A 469 15.23 -16.24 8.81
C GLU A 469 14.07 -16.41 9.80
N ALA A 470 12.87 -16.62 9.25
CA ALA A 470 11.73 -17.06 10.01
C ALA A 470 11.98 -18.53 10.39
N ASP A 471 12.87 -18.75 11.35
CA ASP A 471 13.02 -20.05 12.01
C ASP A 471 11.81 -20.20 12.94
N LYS A 472 10.66 -20.52 12.34
CA LYS A 472 9.44 -21.04 12.96
C LYS A 472 8.44 -21.57 11.94
#